data_AF-M1ZBW5-F1
#
_entry.id   AF-M1ZBW5-F1
#
_cell.length_a   1.000
_cell.length_b   1.000
_cell.length_c   1.000
_cell.angle_alpha   90.00
_cell.angle_beta   90.00
_cell.angle_gamma   90.00
#
_symmetry.space_group_name_H-M   'P 1'
#
loop_
_entity.id
_entity.type
_entity.pdbx_description
1 polymer ?
#
loop_
_entity_poly.entity_id
_entity_poly.type
_entity_poly.pdbx_seq_one_letter_code
_entity_poly.pdbx_strand_id
1 'polypeptide(L)'
;MKKLNMKKMMRPLTKNEKILLLSLGIIIIFWATFRFVIEPQMTKLEELTNQKLEYEEEIAQMNSILKREKKIDEEWIKLQRAKDSILNRYFSTLDQPEIIYLLNELLDNEEINILDINFDTPSQEEIGDLSIRTMNITIPYRGSYKGFLETINGITSSPKKMVISNLTMDRDIGDNLAGNIGLKIYSLEGIADIDEEIDYINASIIEGKTNPFVAFEGFEKEGNLGEEGPIDDIIDDNNRSHIPSTEEEIMDNFHREVLETFEDGGLYFIPSHKNIRGRLSKSSNFKHRNYSLRLEYDILAIEDENRAYIDLTDRNIIIKYPPANLGLWVHSYAYSPATIGLRFKGQAGEKIGLELSKGVNWIGWNYLETKPPEDLSLYPLQLDRIYLELSYNRDDYGVILFDKLEANYPKDSIKTKEKFSFYIVEKGDTLNKISMKYYGTTKKKNVLIKYNEIESDKDIWEGKILVIPK
;
A
#
# COMPACT_ATOMS: atom_id res chain seq x y z
N MET A 1 28.34 81.41 -60.82
CA MET A 1 29.34 80.35 -60.57
C MET A 1 29.15 79.23 -61.58
N LYS A 2 30.20 78.89 -62.34
CA LYS A 2 30.20 77.88 -63.42
C LYS A 2 30.04 76.46 -62.86
N LYS A 3 29.11 75.66 -63.39
CA LYS A 3 29.07 74.20 -63.20
C LYS A 3 30.11 73.55 -64.11
N LEU A 4 31.10 72.89 -63.52
CA LEU A 4 32.08 72.05 -64.22
C LEU A 4 31.39 70.74 -64.63
N ASN A 5 31.38 70.45 -65.92
CA ASN A 5 30.78 69.24 -66.48
C ASN A 5 31.89 68.19 -66.68
N MET A 6 32.04 67.25 -65.73
CA MET A 6 32.97 66.12 -65.86
C MET A 6 32.31 65.01 -66.70
N LYS A 7 32.57 65.02 -68.01
CA LYS A 7 32.18 63.92 -68.91
C LYS A 7 33.21 62.79 -68.79
N LYS A 8 32.91 61.75 -68.01
CA LYS A 8 33.71 60.52 -67.89
C LYS A 8 33.66 59.77 -69.24
N MET A 9 34.82 59.60 -69.89
CA MET A 9 34.96 58.72 -71.06
C MET A 9 34.92 57.25 -70.60
N MET A 10 33.88 56.51 -70.96
CA MET A 10 33.89 55.04 -70.90
C MET A 10 34.13 54.50 -72.31
N ARG A 11 35.25 53.79 -72.49
CA ARG A 11 35.58 53.03 -73.70
C ARG A 11 34.65 51.80 -73.79
N PRO A 12 34.15 51.41 -74.98
CA PRO A 12 33.38 50.18 -75.14
C PRO A 12 34.28 48.95 -74.95
N LEU A 13 33.82 48.01 -74.11
CA LEU A 13 34.51 46.75 -73.81
C LEU A 13 34.62 45.86 -75.06
N THR A 14 35.79 45.27 -75.25
CA THR A 14 36.09 44.31 -76.33
C THR A 14 35.38 42.96 -76.10
N LYS A 15 35.20 42.16 -77.16
CA LYS A 15 34.53 40.84 -77.06
C LYS A 15 35.22 39.90 -76.04
N ASN A 16 36.54 39.94 -75.98
CA ASN A 16 37.32 39.11 -75.05
C ASN A 16 37.16 39.58 -73.60
N GLU A 17 37.11 40.88 -73.33
CA GLU A 17 36.86 41.44 -71.99
C GLU A 17 35.46 41.08 -71.46
N LYS A 18 34.45 41.02 -72.34
CA LYS A 18 33.10 40.56 -71.95
C LYS A 18 33.08 39.07 -71.57
N ILE A 19 33.81 38.23 -72.29
CA ILE A 19 33.93 36.79 -71.97
C ILE A 19 34.67 36.59 -70.65
N LEU A 20 35.74 37.37 -70.41
CA LEU A 20 36.51 37.34 -69.17
C LEU A 20 35.71 37.83 -67.96
N LEU A 21 34.87 38.85 -68.13
CA LEU A 21 33.95 39.31 -67.08
C LEU A 21 32.86 38.29 -66.77
N LEU A 22 32.36 37.59 -67.78
CA LEU A 22 31.37 36.53 -67.60
C LEU A 22 31.95 35.33 -66.85
N SER A 23 33.16 34.88 -67.21
CA SER A 23 33.83 33.80 -66.49
C SER A 23 34.19 34.18 -65.05
N LEU A 24 34.63 35.42 -64.82
CA LEU A 24 34.87 35.96 -63.49
C LEU A 24 33.60 35.97 -62.65
N GLY A 25 32.46 36.39 -63.23
CA GLY A 25 31.16 36.36 -62.55
C GLY A 25 30.75 34.94 -62.12
N ILE A 26 30.96 33.94 -62.98
CA ILE A 26 30.68 32.54 -62.66
C ILE A 26 31.58 32.04 -61.52
N ILE A 27 32.87 32.38 -61.54
CA ILE A 27 33.82 32.01 -60.48
C ILE A 27 33.42 32.66 -59.14
N ILE A 28 33.01 33.92 -59.15
CA ILE A 28 32.55 34.62 -57.94
C ILE A 28 31.29 33.97 -57.38
N ILE A 29 30.32 33.61 -58.24
CA ILE A 29 29.10 32.91 -57.81
C ILE A 29 29.45 31.55 -57.21
N PHE A 30 30.35 30.79 -57.84
CA PHE A 30 30.78 29.48 -57.33
C PHE A 30 31.53 29.58 -55.99
N TRP A 31 32.39 30.59 -55.85
CA TRP A 31 33.07 30.87 -54.58
C TRP A 31 32.07 31.28 -53.49
N ALA A 32 31.08 32.12 -53.83
CA ALA A 32 30.05 32.54 -52.89
C ALA A 32 29.15 31.38 -52.45
N THR A 33 28.72 30.50 -53.37
CA THR A 33 27.94 29.31 -52.99
C THR A 33 28.75 28.36 -52.13
N PHE A 34 30.03 28.14 -52.46
CA PHE A 34 30.91 27.31 -51.64
C PHE A 34 31.09 27.88 -50.23
N ARG A 35 31.37 29.19 -50.11
CA ARG A 35 31.65 29.87 -48.83
C ARG A 35 30.41 30.07 -47.96
N PHE A 36 29.27 30.44 -48.55
CA PHE A 36 28.08 30.82 -47.78
C PHE A 36 27.03 29.70 -47.65
N VAL A 37 27.09 28.65 -48.48
CA VAL A 37 26.12 27.56 -48.43
C VAL A 37 26.79 26.25 -48.03
N ILE A 38 27.85 25.83 -48.72
CA ILE A 38 28.46 24.52 -48.49
C ILE A 38 29.23 24.46 -47.18
N GLU A 39 30.06 25.47 -46.88
CA GLU A 39 30.87 25.49 -45.66
C GLU A 39 30.02 25.46 -44.37
N PRO A 40 28.96 26.28 -44.20
CA PRO A 40 28.07 26.19 -43.03
C PRO A 40 27.31 24.87 -42.94
N GLN A 41 26.93 24.28 -44.08
CA GLN A 41 26.25 22.97 -44.12
C GLN A 41 27.17 21.84 -43.67
N MET A 42 28.45 21.85 -44.08
CA MET A 42 29.43 20.87 -43.63
C MET A 42 29.69 20.98 -42.12
N THR A 43 29.83 22.20 -41.59
CA THR A 43 30.00 22.38 -40.13
C THR A 43 28.78 21.91 -39.36
N LYS A 44 27.56 22.15 -39.87
CA LYS A 44 26.34 21.67 -39.22
C LYS A 44 26.22 20.16 -39.28
N LEU A 45 26.65 19.54 -40.38
CA LEU A 45 26.67 18.09 -40.52
C LEU A 45 27.66 17.46 -39.53
N GLU A 46 28.85 18.03 -39.39
CA GLU A 46 29.86 17.58 -38.42
C GLU A 46 29.35 17.70 -36.98
N GLU A 47 28.75 18.84 -36.62
CA GLU A 47 28.12 19.05 -35.31
C GLU A 47 27.03 18.01 -35.02
N LEU A 48 26.12 17.78 -35.97
CA LEU A 48 25.05 16.78 -35.83
C LEU A 48 25.61 15.35 -35.75
N THR A 49 26.70 15.06 -36.44
CA THR A 49 27.36 13.75 -36.38
C THR A 49 27.99 13.52 -35.01
N ASN A 50 28.62 14.55 -34.43
CA ASN A 50 29.19 14.48 -33.08
C ASN A 50 28.09 14.32 -32.02
N GLN A 51 26.99 15.06 -32.13
CA GLN A 51 25.83 14.91 -31.24
C GLN A 51 25.23 13.49 -31.33
N LYS A 52 25.13 12.92 -32.54
CA LYS A 52 24.67 11.55 -32.71
C LYS A 52 25.57 10.55 -31.98
N LEU A 53 26.88 10.72 -32.07
CA LEU A 53 27.85 9.85 -31.41
C LEU A 53 27.76 9.95 -29.89
N GLU A 54 27.60 11.17 -29.36
CA GLU A 54 27.39 11.41 -27.92
C GLU A 54 26.12 10.71 -27.41
N TYR A 55 25.00 10.83 -28.12
CA TYR A 55 23.77 10.11 -27.76
C TYR A 55 23.90 8.59 -27.86
N GLU A 56 24.67 8.07 -28.82
CA GLU A 56 24.95 6.63 -28.92
C GLU A 56 25.77 6.12 -27.72
N GLU A 57 26.74 6.91 -27.23
CA GLU A 57 27.50 6.60 -26.03
C GLU A 57 26.62 6.62 -24.77
N GLU A 58 25.75 7.62 -24.61
CA GLU A 58 24.78 7.67 -23.49
C GLU A 58 23.85 6.44 -23.48
N ILE A 59 23.33 6.05 -24.65
CA ILE A 59 22.48 4.86 -24.79
C ILE A 59 23.27 3.60 -24.41
N ALA A 60 24.54 3.50 -24.80
CA ALA A 60 25.39 2.36 -24.43
C ALA A 60 25.62 2.29 -22.91
N GLN A 61 25.84 3.42 -22.25
CA GLN A 61 25.96 3.50 -20.78
C GLN A 61 24.66 3.10 -20.10
N MET A 62 23.52 3.63 -20.55
CA MET A 62 22.19 3.28 -20.03
C MET A 62 21.92 1.78 -20.13
N ASN A 63 22.20 1.18 -21.30
CA ASN A 63 22.05 -0.25 -21.52
C ASN A 63 22.96 -1.10 -20.62
N SER A 64 24.14 -0.59 -20.25
CA SER A 64 25.02 -1.29 -19.29
C SER A 64 24.45 -1.32 -17.87
N ILE A 65 23.74 -0.27 -17.48
CA ILE A 65 23.05 -0.17 -16.18
C ILE A 65 21.81 -1.08 -16.19
N LEU A 66 21.01 -1.04 -17.26
CA LEU A 66 19.84 -1.92 -17.42
C LEU A 66 20.22 -3.41 -17.40
N LYS A 67 21.37 -3.78 -17.97
CA LYS A 67 21.89 -5.17 -17.88
C LYS A 67 22.20 -5.62 -16.45
N ARG A 68 22.44 -4.69 -15.51
CA ARG A 68 22.73 -4.99 -14.11
C ARG A 68 21.47 -5.05 -13.24
N GLU A 69 20.35 -4.49 -13.69
CA GLU A 69 19.07 -4.43 -12.98
C GLU A 69 18.67 -5.80 -12.43
N LYS A 70 18.58 -6.81 -13.31
CA LYS A 70 18.23 -8.18 -12.90
C LYS A 70 19.14 -8.75 -11.81
N LYS A 71 20.45 -8.46 -11.87
CA LYS A 71 21.41 -8.94 -10.86
C LYS A 71 21.20 -8.22 -9.53
N ILE A 72 20.94 -6.92 -9.57
CA ILE A 72 20.64 -6.11 -8.38
C ILE A 72 19.36 -6.61 -7.73
N ASP A 73 18.32 -6.91 -8.52
CA ASP A 73 17.06 -7.47 -8.00
C ASP A 73 17.27 -8.83 -7.33
N GLU A 74 18.05 -9.72 -7.95
CA GLU A 74 18.39 -11.02 -7.36
C GLU A 74 19.18 -10.89 -6.06
N GLU A 75 20.14 -9.95 -5.98
CA GLU A 75 20.90 -9.66 -4.75
C GLU A 75 20.00 -9.03 -3.67
N TRP A 76 19.12 -8.10 -4.06
CA TRP A 76 18.16 -7.47 -3.17
C TRP A 76 17.20 -8.48 -2.57
N ILE A 77 16.62 -9.38 -3.38
CA ILE A 77 15.74 -10.45 -2.89
C ILE A 77 16.49 -11.37 -1.90
N LYS A 78 17.75 -11.71 -2.18
CA LYS A 78 18.57 -12.53 -1.27
C LYS A 78 18.83 -11.83 0.05
N LEU A 79 19.16 -10.54 0.00
CA LEU A 79 19.38 -9.71 1.19
C LEU A 79 18.12 -9.55 2.01
N GLN A 80 16.98 -9.31 1.36
CA GLN A 80 15.69 -9.19 2.03
C GLN A 80 15.32 -10.50 2.73
N ARG A 81 15.44 -11.66 2.06
CA ARG A 81 15.21 -12.96 2.70
C ARG A 81 16.16 -13.23 3.86
N ALA A 82 17.42 -12.81 3.75
CA ALA A 82 18.39 -12.95 4.84
C ALA A 82 18.03 -12.06 6.03
N LYS A 83 17.60 -10.82 5.77
CA LYS A 83 17.06 -9.89 6.77
C LYS A 83 15.85 -10.50 7.48
N ASP A 84 14.83 -10.91 6.74
CA ASP A 84 13.59 -11.47 7.31
C ASP A 84 13.88 -12.74 8.13
N SER A 85 14.78 -13.60 7.65
CA SER A 85 15.24 -14.77 8.42
C SER A 85 15.95 -14.40 9.72
N ILE A 86 16.67 -13.28 9.78
CA ILE A 86 17.28 -12.79 11.01
C ILE A 86 16.21 -12.20 11.93
N LEU A 87 15.32 -11.34 11.42
CA LEU A 87 14.28 -10.68 12.21
C LEU A 87 13.36 -11.71 12.89
N ASN A 88 12.87 -12.69 12.14
CA ASN A 88 11.93 -13.69 12.66
C ASN A 88 12.51 -14.56 13.78
N ARG A 89 13.84 -14.68 13.86
CA ARG A 89 14.53 -15.48 14.89
C ARG A 89 14.66 -14.77 16.23
N TYR A 90 14.42 -13.46 16.31
CA TYR A 90 14.46 -12.71 17.57
C TYR A 90 13.08 -12.16 17.90
N PHE A 91 12.91 -11.70 19.14
CA PHE A 91 11.68 -11.04 19.56
C PHE A 91 11.68 -9.59 19.06
N SER A 92 10.54 -9.13 18.57
CA SER A 92 10.36 -7.75 18.10
C SER A 92 10.45 -6.77 19.27
N THR A 93 9.70 -7.06 20.34
CA THR A 93 9.68 -6.35 21.61
C THR A 93 9.86 -7.34 22.77
N LEU A 94 10.11 -6.83 23.99
CA LEU A 94 10.18 -7.69 25.18
C LEU A 94 8.80 -7.80 25.85
N ASP A 95 7.80 -8.27 25.10
CA ASP A 95 6.44 -8.46 25.60
C ASP A 95 6.33 -9.72 26.48
N GLN A 96 6.16 -9.52 27.78
CA GLN A 96 6.18 -10.60 28.76
C GLN A 96 5.05 -11.64 28.54
N PRO A 97 3.79 -11.25 28.24
CA PRO A 97 2.72 -12.19 27.89
C PRO A 97 3.08 -13.12 26.72
N GLU A 98 3.62 -12.60 25.63
CA GLU A 98 4.04 -13.40 24.47
C GLU A 98 5.13 -14.42 24.86
N ILE A 99 6.12 -13.97 25.63
CA ILE A 99 7.20 -14.81 26.12
C ILE A 99 6.66 -15.91 27.05
N ILE A 100 5.73 -15.58 27.96
CA ILE A 100 5.10 -16.56 28.86
C ILE A 100 4.34 -17.62 28.04
N TYR A 101 3.61 -17.19 27.02
CA TYR A 101 2.87 -18.11 26.16
C TYR A 101 3.82 -19.11 25.48
N LEU A 102 4.90 -18.61 24.86
CA LEU A 102 5.89 -19.46 24.22
C LEU A 102 6.59 -20.39 25.23
N LEU A 103 6.95 -19.88 26.41
CA LEU A 103 7.55 -20.70 27.46
C LEU A 103 6.60 -21.79 27.93
N ASN A 104 5.31 -21.52 28.09
CA ASN A 104 4.34 -22.54 28.50
C ASN A 104 4.30 -23.71 27.50
N GLU A 105 4.39 -23.45 26.20
CA GLU A 105 4.45 -24.49 25.17
C GLU A 105 5.76 -25.29 25.26
N LEU A 106 6.89 -24.61 25.46
CA LEU A 106 8.22 -25.25 25.47
C LEU A 106 8.51 -26.01 26.78
N LEU A 107 7.83 -25.64 27.86
CA LEU A 107 8.03 -26.18 29.20
C LEU A 107 6.98 -27.24 29.58
N ASP A 108 6.03 -27.55 28.69
CA ASP A 108 4.99 -28.57 28.91
C ASP A 108 5.60 -29.98 28.89
N ASN A 109 6.14 -30.41 30.03
CA ASN A 109 6.76 -31.72 30.21
C ASN A 109 6.32 -32.36 31.54
N GLU A 110 5.68 -33.53 31.47
CA GLU A 110 5.17 -34.27 32.63
C GLU A 110 6.29 -34.74 33.61
N GLU A 111 7.55 -34.80 33.16
CA GLU A 111 8.71 -35.21 33.98
C GLU A 111 9.39 -34.04 34.72
N ILE A 112 8.99 -32.79 34.48
CA ILE A 112 9.47 -31.61 35.21
C ILE A 112 8.30 -30.84 35.83
N ASN A 113 8.47 -30.44 37.08
CA ASN A 113 7.61 -29.48 37.75
C ASN A 113 8.29 -28.09 37.81
N ILE A 114 7.58 -27.08 37.30
CA ILE A 114 7.95 -25.66 37.35
C ILE A 114 6.88 -24.94 38.18
N LEU A 115 7.28 -24.40 39.32
CA LEU A 115 6.38 -23.76 40.28
C LEU A 115 6.22 -22.26 40.03
N ASP A 116 7.27 -21.64 39.49
CA ASP A 116 7.35 -20.21 39.24
C ASP A 116 8.28 -19.90 38.07
N ILE A 117 8.03 -18.74 37.44
CA ILE A 117 8.88 -18.16 36.41
C ILE A 117 9.08 -16.70 36.80
N ASN A 118 10.33 -16.32 37.02
CA ASN A 118 10.68 -14.98 37.48
C ASN A 118 11.30 -14.17 36.35
N PHE A 119 10.71 -13.00 36.07
CA PHE A 119 11.16 -12.09 35.01
C PHE A 119 11.82 -10.86 35.64
N ASP A 120 13.01 -10.52 35.16
CA ASP A 120 13.66 -9.27 35.49
C ASP A 120 13.09 -8.12 34.65
N THR A 121 13.22 -6.89 35.15
CA THR A 121 12.89 -5.70 34.36
C THR A 121 13.78 -5.61 33.12
N PRO A 122 13.24 -5.29 31.93
CA PRO A 122 14.04 -5.07 30.73
C PRO A 122 15.20 -4.11 30.96
N SER A 123 16.36 -4.44 30.39
CA SER A 123 17.59 -3.64 30.49
C SER A 123 18.28 -3.54 29.13
N GLN A 124 19.28 -2.66 29.00
CA GLN A 124 20.08 -2.53 27.78
C GLN A 124 21.46 -3.14 27.99
N GLU A 125 21.95 -3.86 26.98
CA GLU A 125 23.28 -4.44 26.92
C GLU A 125 23.96 -3.96 25.64
N GLU A 126 25.20 -3.47 25.75
CA GLU A 126 25.97 -3.06 24.58
C GLU A 126 26.71 -4.27 23.98
N ILE A 127 26.44 -4.54 22.70
CA ILE A 127 27.13 -5.56 21.92
C ILE A 127 27.79 -4.88 20.73
N GLY A 128 29.09 -4.59 20.85
CA GLY A 128 29.81 -3.78 19.87
C GLY A 128 29.31 -2.34 19.89
N ASP A 129 28.84 -1.84 18.74
CA ASP A 129 28.30 -0.47 18.61
C ASP A 129 26.76 -0.42 18.76
N LEU A 130 26.13 -1.54 19.11
CA LEU A 130 24.67 -1.68 19.21
C LEU A 130 24.23 -1.77 20.68
N SER A 131 23.27 -0.92 21.07
CA SER A 131 22.55 -1.05 22.34
C SER A 131 21.33 -1.95 22.12
N ILE A 132 21.34 -3.13 22.76
CA ILE A 132 20.31 -4.16 22.59
C ILE A 132 19.51 -4.31 23.88
N ARG A 133 18.18 -4.33 23.76
CA ARG A 133 17.31 -4.59 24.90
C ARG A 133 17.27 -6.07 25.23
N THR A 134 17.35 -6.38 26.52
CA THR A 134 17.40 -7.74 27.03
C THR A 134 16.52 -7.92 28.26
N MET A 135 16.06 -9.15 28.47
CA MET A 135 15.31 -9.57 29.65
C MET A 135 15.88 -10.89 30.14
N ASN A 136 16.14 -10.99 31.44
CA ASN A 136 16.54 -12.25 32.06
C ASN A 136 15.30 -12.92 32.67
N ILE A 137 15.27 -14.24 32.58
CA ILE A 137 14.20 -15.08 33.10
C ILE A 137 14.85 -16.19 33.92
N THR A 138 14.36 -16.42 35.13
CA THR A 138 14.82 -17.51 35.99
C THR A 138 13.69 -18.48 36.22
N ILE A 139 13.93 -19.74 35.83
CA ILE A 139 12.96 -20.84 35.91
C ILE A 139 13.51 -21.89 36.88
N PRO A 140 13.10 -21.87 38.16
CA PRO A 140 13.33 -22.99 39.05
C PRO A 140 12.57 -24.23 38.58
N TYR A 141 13.24 -25.38 38.64
CA TYR A 141 12.67 -26.64 38.22
C TYR A 141 12.93 -27.75 39.23
N ARG A 142 12.05 -28.76 39.25
CA ARG A 142 12.27 -30.05 39.91
C ARG A 142 11.81 -31.18 39.01
N GLY A 143 12.65 -32.18 38.77
CA GLY A 143 12.25 -33.26 37.87
C GLY A 143 13.32 -34.31 37.65
N SER A 144 13.06 -35.22 36.71
CA SER A 144 14.04 -36.22 36.30
C SER A 144 15.15 -35.59 35.45
N TYR A 145 16.32 -36.24 35.37
CA TYR A 145 17.37 -35.82 34.42
C TYR A 145 16.91 -35.88 32.96
N LYS A 146 16.04 -36.84 32.63
CA LYS A 146 15.50 -37.02 31.28
C LYS A 146 14.57 -35.87 30.91
N GLY A 147 13.61 -35.53 31.77
CA GLY A 147 12.74 -34.38 31.61
C GLY A 147 13.56 -33.11 31.44
N PHE A 148 14.54 -32.87 32.31
CA PHE A 148 15.46 -31.73 32.22
C PHE A 148 16.09 -31.59 30.82
N LEU A 149 16.61 -32.68 30.27
CA LEU A 149 17.23 -32.67 28.95
C LEU A 149 16.22 -32.37 27.84
N GLU A 150 15.00 -32.90 27.92
CA GLU A 150 13.91 -32.63 26.98
C GLU A 150 13.51 -31.15 27.00
N THR A 151 13.40 -30.55 28.18
CA THR A 151 13.10 -29.12 28.33
C THR A 151 14.20 -28.22 27.75
N ILE A 152 15.48 -28.52 27.99
CA ILE A 152 16.58 -27.78 27.36
C ILE A 152 16.55 -27.93 25.83
N ASN A 153 16.24 -29.12 25.32
CA ASN A 153 16.08 -29.34 23.88
C ASN A 153 14.89 -28.55 23.31
N GLY A 154 13.78 -28.44 24.05
CA GLY A 154 12.65 -27.60 23.69
C GLY A 154 13.03 -26.13 23.56
N ILE A 155 13.68 -25.57 24.58
CA ILE A 155 14.15 -24.17 24.59
C ILE A 155 15.11 -23.90 23.44
N THR A 156 16.06 -24.80 23.17
CA THR A 156 17.04 -24.65 22.08
C THR A 156 16.45 -24.84 20.69
N SER A 157 15.34 -25.57 20.56
CA SER A 157 14.62 -25.78 19.30
C SER A 157 13.54 -24.72 19.03
N SER A 158 13.37 -23.76 19.93
CA SER A 158 12.37 -22.71 19.80
C SER A 158 12.53 -21.92 18.50
N PRO A 159 11.42 -21.51 17.85
CA PRO A 159 11.46 -20.61 16.70
C PRO A 159 12.10 -19.26 17.03
N LYS A 160 11.98 -18.82 18.29
CA LYS A 160 12.58 -17.59 18.80
C LYS A 160 13.85 -17.91 19.57
N LYS A 161 14.90 -17.14 19.33
CA LYS A 161 16.21 -17.38 19.93
C LYS A 161 16.20 -16.94 21.39
N MET A 162 16.37 -17.93 22.27
CA MET A 162 16.56 -17.76 23.70
C MET A 162 17.92 -18.31 24.10
N VAL A 163 18.68 -17.53 24.89
CA VAL A 163 20.03 -17.93 25.31
C VAL A 163 19.97 -18.43 26.74
N ILE A 164 20.41 -19.66 26.99
CA ILE A 164 20.59 -20.16 28.35
C ILE A 164 21.82 -19.45 28.94
N SER A 165 21.59 -18.53 29.88
CA SER A 165 22.62 -17.71 30.51
C SER A 165 23.26 -18.42 31.70
N ASN A 166 22.49 -19.21 32.45
CA ASN A 166 22.99 -20.04 33.53
C ASN A 166 22.20 -21.34 33.65
N LEU A 167 22.85 -22.33 34.25
CA LEU A 167 22.23 -23.59 34.61
C LEU A 167 22.76 -24.01 35.98
N THR A 168 21.87 -24.29 36.92
CA THR A 168 22.20 -24.86 38.22
C THR A 168 21.42 -26.14 38.41
N MET A 169 22.05 -27.15 39.01
CA MET A 169 21.48 -28.47 39.20
C MET A 169 22.06 -29.10 40.46
N ASP A 170 21.17 -29.48 41.37
CA ASP A 170 21.46 -30.14 42.63
C ASP A 170 20.56 -31.36 42.79
N ARG A 171 21.00 -32.32 43.62
CA ARG A 171 20.21 -33.50 43.92
C ARG A 171 19.08 -33.16 44.90
N ASP A 172 17.84 -33.48 44.55
CA ASP A 172 16.68 -33.38 45.44
C ASP A 172 16.36 -34.77 46.04
N ILE A 173 15.19 -34.90 46.67
CA ILE A 173 14.73 -36.15 47.27
C ILE A 173 14.60 -37.24 46.19
N GLY A 174 15.33 -38.35 46.35
CA GLY A 174 15.31 -39.51 45.45
C GLY A 174 16.27 -39.40 44.28
N ASP A 175 15.76 -39.68 43.07
CA ASP A 175 16.47 -39.57 41.79
C ASP A 175 16.10 -38.27 41.03
N ASN A 176 15.38 -37.37 41.69
CA ASN A 176 15.00 -36.07 41.15
C ASN A 176 16.11 -35.04 41.35
N LEU A 177 16.14 -34.08 40.42
CA LEU A 177 17.04 -32.95 40.40
C LEU A 177 16.24 -31.68 40.66
N ALA A 178 16.84 -30.74 41.35
CA ALA A 178 16.32 -29.40 41.54
C ALA A 178 17.35 -28.37 41.11
N GLY A 179 16.92 -27.24 40.57
CA GLY A 179 17.84 -26.23 40.11
C GLY A 179 17.14 -25.05 39.46
N ASN A 180 17.92 -24.17 38.84
CA ASN A 180 17.42 -23.02 38.09
C ASN A 180 17.98 -23.01 36.68
N ILE A 181 17.11 -22.69 35.72
CA ILE A 181 17.47 -22.37 34.34
C ILE A 181 17.37 -20.85 34.21
N GLY A 182 18.50 -20.21 33.92
CA GLY A 182 18.55 -18.80 33.55
C GLY A 182 18.47 -18.67 32.05
N LEU A 183 17.47 -17.95 31.56
CA LEU A 183 17.35 -17.57 30.15
C LEU A 183 17.61 -16.07 30.01
N LYS A 184 18.20 -15.70 28.89
CA LYS A 184 18.35 -14.32 28.45
C LYS A 184 17.74 -14.20 27.06
N ILE A 185 16.83 -13.25 26.95
CA ILE A 185 16.12 -12.92 25.71
C ILE A 185 16.67 -11.59 25.20
N TYR A 186 16.87 -11.50 23.89
CA TYR A 186 17.26 -10.27 23.20
C TYR A 186 16.10 -9.84 22.31
N SER A 187 15.74 -8.55 22.36
CA SER A 187 14.84 -7.96 21.40
C SER A 187 15.58 -7.08 20.41
N LEU A 188 14.95 -6.88 19.25
CA LEU A 188 15.40 -5.96 18.23
C LEU A 188 14.70 -4.59 18.32
N GLU A 189 14.03 -4.34 19.44
CA GLU A 189 13.31 -3.11 19.75
C GLU A 189 14.27 -1.90 19.65
N GLY A 190 13.95 -0.97 18.75
CA GLY A 190 14.75 0.24 18.50
C GLY A 190 16.01 0.02 17.65
N ILE A 191 16.30 -1.21 17.22
CA ILE A 191 17.42 -1.54 16.31
C ILE A 191 16.90 -1.76 14.88
N ALA A 192 15.77 -2.45 14.75
CA ALA A 192 15.11 -2.67 13.49
C ALA A 192 13.70 -2.07 13.55
N ASP A 193 13.31 -1.36 12.49
CA ASP A 193 11.91 -1.01 12.23
C ASP A 193 11.16 -2.32 11.95
N ILE A 194 10.76 -3.00 13.02
CA ILE A 194 9.96 -4.20 12.99
C ILE A 194 8.55 -3.72 13.29
N ASP A 195 7.65 -3.91 12.33
CA ASP A 195 6.23 -3.69 12.55
C ASP A 195 5.81 -4.55 13.75
N GLU A 196 5.06 -3.98 14.70
CA GLU A 196 4.46 -4.70 15.83
C GLU A 196 3.38 -5.68 15.30
N GLU A 197 3.76 -6.66 14.48
CA GLU A 197 2.98 -7.88 14.33
C GLU A 197 3.05 -8.59 15.67
N ILE A 198 1.89 -8.68 16.33
CA ILE A 198 1.68 -9.72 17.33
C ILE A 198 1.93 -11.03 16.58
N ASP A 199 3.08 -11.66 16.82
CA ASP A 199 3.40 -12.97 16.29
C ASP A 199 2.33 -13.94 16.83
N TYR A 200 1.29 -14.22 16.02
CA TYR A 200 0.30 -15.23 16.34
C TYR A 200 1.01 -16.58 16.34
N ILE A 201 1.48 -17.00 17.51
CA ILE A 201 1.96 -18.35 17.72
C ILE A 201 0.76 -19.27 17.47
N ASN A 202 0.84 -20.09 16.41
CA ASN A 202 -0.23 -21.03 16.06
C ASN A 202 -0.47 -22.00 17.23
N ALA A 203 -1.52 -21.73 18.00
CA ALA A 203 -1.92 -22.56 19.12
C ALA A 203 -2.39 -23.94 18.64
N SER A 204 -1.73 -24.99 19.12
CA SER A 204 -2.41 -26.28 19.25
C SER A 204 -3.37 -26.16 20.43
N ILE A 205 -4.66 -26.38 20.19
CA ILE A 205 -5.69 -26.37 21.25
C ILE A 205 -5.31 -27.43 22.29
N ILE A 206 -5.02 -27.00 23.52
CA ILE A 206 -4.75 -27.89 24.64
C ILE A 206 -6.03 -28.68 24.95
N GLU A 207 -6.08 -29.96 24.55
CA GLU A 207 -7.17 -30.85 24.91
C GLU A 207 -7.18 -31.10 26.42
N GLY A 208 -8.28 -30.81 27.10
CA GLY A 208 -8.53 -31.27 28.48
C GLY A 208 -8.90 -30.20 29.51
N LYS A 209 -8.89 -28.90 29.16
CA LYS A 209 -9.48 -27.87 30.04
C LYS A 209 -10.87 -27.45 29.52
N THR A 210 -11.90 -27.69 30.33
CA THR A 210 -13.26 -27.21 30.05
C THR A 210 -13.31 -25.69 30.12
N ASN A 211 -13.96 -25.07 29.13
CA ASN A 211 -14.18 -23.62 29.11
C ASN A 211 -14.89 -23.17 30.40
N PRO A 212 -14.29 -22.30 31.24
CA PRO A 212 -14.89 -21.87 32.49
C PRO A 212 -16.04 -20.85 32.33
N PHE A 213 -16.36 -20.44 31.09
CA PHE A 213 -17.40 -19.46 30.76
C PHE A 213 -18.65 -20.10 30.14
N VAL A 214 -19.04 -21.30 30.58
CA VAL A 214 -20.32 -21.91 30.16
C VAL A 214 -21.47 -21.35 31.00
N ALA A 215 -22.56 -20.93 30.37
CA ALA A 215 -23.75 -20.43 31.05
C ALA A 215 -24.40 -21.52 31.94
N PHE A 216 -24.88 -21.14 33.13
CA PHE A 216 -25.49 -22.05 34.11
C PHE A 216 -26.96 -22.36 33.79
N GLU A 217 -27.49 -23.47 34.36
CA GLU A 217 -28.89 -23.87 34.21
C GLU A 217 -29.84 -22.81 34.77
N GLY A 218 -30.69 -22.22 33.91
CA GLY A 218 -31.67 -21.19 34.27
C GLY A 218 -31.43 -19.83 33.62
N PHE A 219 -30.40 -19.68 32.79
CA PHE A 219 -30.17 -18.48 31.98
C PHE A 219 -31.19 -18.40 30.82
N GLU A 220 -32.22 -17.54 30.95
CA GLU A 220 -33.13 -17.22 29.84
C GLU A 220 -32.52 -16.13 28.95
N LYS A 221 -32.22 -16.53 27.71
CA LYS A 221 -31.66 -15.68 26.66
C LYS A 221 -32.82 -15.02 25.91
N GLU A 222 -32.97 -13.70 26.01
CA GLU A 222 -33.97 -13.00 25.20
C GLU A 222 -33.66 -13.11 23.70
N GLY A 223 -34.62 -13.65 22.95
CA GLY A 223 -34.89 -13.27 21.56
C GLY A 223 -33.93 -13.76 20.47
N ASN A 224 -34.16 -14.99 20.01
CA ASN A 224 -33.58 -15.65 18.81
C ASN A 224 -33.31 -14.74 17.59
N LEU A 225 -32.06 -14.69 17.14
CA LEU A 225 -31.68 -14.76 15.71
C LEU A 225 -30.50 -15.74 15.59
N GLY A 226 -30.65 -16.70 14.67
CA GLY A 226 -29.94 -17.97 14.64
C GLY A 226 -28.43 -17.91 14.37
N GLU A 227 -27.78 -18.96 14.90
CA GLU A 227 -26.43 -19.49 14.71
C GLU A 227 -25.53 -18.82 13.67
N GLU A 228 -24.42 -18.23 14.12
CA GLU A 228 -23.10 -18.33 13.47
C GLU A 228 -21.98 -17.91 14.45
N GLY A 229 -21.00 -18.80 14.67
CA GLY A 229 -19.60 -18.53 15.03
C GLY A 229 -19.26 -17.95 16.43
N PRO A 230 -18.12 -18.32 17.05
CA PRO A 230 -17.76 -17.82 18.38
C PRO A 230 -17.32 -16.36 18.32
N ILE A 231 -17.98 -15.53 19.14
CA ILE A 231 -17.70 -14.12 19.39
C ILE A 231 -16.77 -14.03 20.60
N ASP A 232 -15.71 -13.26 20.42
CA ASP A 232 -14.69 -12.89 21.41
C ASP A 232 -15.25 -11.90 22.44
N ASP A 233 -14.62 -11.90 23.61
CA ASP A 233 -15.11 -11.43 24.90
C ASP A 233 -15.66 -9.98 24.97
N ILE A 234 -16.79 -9.84 25.66
CA ILE A 234 -17.22 -8.60 26.31
C ILE A 234 -16.78 -8.70 27.77
N ILE A 235 -15.85 -7.84 28.19
CA ILE A 235 -15.76 -7.40 29.59
C ILE A 235 -16.58 -6.12 29.71
N ASP A 236 -17.67 -6.20 30.48
CA ASP A 236 -18.37 -5.06 31.04
C ASP A 236 -17.66 -4.67 32.35
N ASP A 237 -17.13 -3.45 32.43
CA ASP A 237 -16.85 -2.82 33.71
C ASP A 237 -17.53 -1.45 33.75
N ASN A 238 -18.51 -1.35 34.64
CA ASN A 238 -19.31 -0.17 34.82
C ASN A 238 -18.55 0.87 35.67
N ASN A 239 -18.60 2.10 35.17
CA ASN A 239 -18.34 3.37 35.86
C ASN A 239 -16.88 3.73 36.18
N ARG A 240 -16.30 4.52 35.27
CA ARG A 240 -15.77 5.85 35.61
C ARG A 240 -15.70 6.77 34.38
N SER A 241 -16.65 7.70 34.34
CA SER A 241 -16.53 9.04 33.74
C SER A 241 -15.76 9.12 32.41
N HIS A 242 -16.46 8.90 31.29
CA HIS A 242 -15.97 9.35 29.99
C HIS A 242 -16.64 10.66 29.60
N ILE A 243 -15.77 11.66 29.47
CA ILE A 243 -15.92 12.86 28.67
C ILE A 243 -16.31 12.41 27.26
N PRO A 244 -17.31 13.00 26.59
CA PRO A 244 -17.83 12.46 25.35
C PRO A 244 -16.81 12.64 24.22
N SER A 245 -16.20 11.54 23.77
CA SER A 245 -15.59 11.45 22.44
C SER A 245 -16.68 11.11 21.43
N THR A 246 -17.00 12.07 20.59
CA THR A 246 -18.14 12.13 19.65
C THR A 246 -18.04 11.14 18.47
N GLU A 247 -17.12 10.17 18.49
CA GLU A 247 -16.76 9.36 17.32
C GLU A 247 -17.42 7.97 17.28
N GLU A 248 -17.69 7.32 18.43
CA GLU A 248 -18.26 5.97 18.44
C GLU A 248 -19.77 5.95 18.12
N GLU A 249 -20.53 7.00 18.44
CA GLU A 249 -21.97 7.06 18.13
C GLU A 249 -22.27 7.25 16.63
N ILE A 250 -21.30 7.70 15.81
CA ILE A 250 -21.49 7.90 14.36
C ILE A 250 -21.31 6.58 13.59
N MET A 251 -20.56 5.61 14.14
CA MET A 251 -20.13 4.41 13.42
C MET A 251 -21.25 3.42 13.07
N ASP A 252 -22.43 3.50 13.69
CA ASP A 252 -23.51 2.53 13.49
C ASP A 252 -24.55 2.93 12.41
N ASN A 253 -24.39 4.06 11.72
CA ASN A 253 -25.39 4.55 10.76
C ASN A 253 -25.05 4.38 9.27
N PHE A 254 -23.86 3.90 8.92
CA PHE A 254 -23.42 3.80 7.51
C PHE A 254 -23.07 2.35 7.08
N HIS A 255 -23.40 2.02 5.83
CA HIS A 255 -22.86 0.89 5.08
C HIS A 255 -21.60 1.36 4.34
N ARG A 256 -20.45 0.73 4.61
CA ARG A 256 -19.17 1.12 4.01
C ARG A 256 -18.79 0.20 2.87
N GLU A 257 -18.45 0.78 1.73
CA GLU A 257 -17.88 0.12 0.57
C GLU A 257 -16.39 0.49 0.47
N VAL A 258 -15.50 -0.50 0.56
CA VAL A 258 -14.06 -0.28 0.39
C VAL A 258 -13.76 -0.16 -1.11
N LEU A 259 -13.21 0.97 -1.52
CA LEU A 259 -12.93 1.31 -2.92
C LEU A 259 -11.49 0.93 -3.33
N GLU A 260 -10.52 1.19 -2.46
CA GLU A 260 -9.11 0.88 -2.69
C GLU A 260 -8.39 0.65 -1.35
N THR A 261 -7.53 -0.36 -1.32
CA THR A 261 -6.74 -0.75 -0.13
C THR A 261 -5.24 -0.58 -0.36
N PHE A 262 -4.80 -0.31 -1.59
CA PHE A 262 -3.40 -0.13 -1.97
C PHE A 262 -2.49 -1.36 -1.75
N GLU A 263 -3.09 -2.52 -1.54
CA GLU A 263 -2.42 -3.82 -1.47
C GLU A 263 -1.75 -4.21 -2.79
N ASP A 264 -2.34 -3.82 -3.92
CA ASP A 264 -1.86 -4.16 -5.25
C ASP A 264 -0.90 -3.08 -5.79
N GLY A 265 0.09 -3.49 -6.57
CA GLY A 265 1.01 -2.56 -7.26
C GLY A 265 0.40 -1.92 -8.52
N GLY A 266 1.23 -1.27 -9.33
CA GLY A 266 0.84 -0.74 -10.64
C GLY A 266 0.22 0.66 -10.64
N LEU A 267 0.49 1.46 -9.61
CA LEU A 267 0.13 2.88 -9.56
C LEU A 267 1.30 3.74 -10.04
N TYR A 268 0.99 4.86 -10.69
CA TYR A 268 2.00 5.74 -11.28
C TYR A 268 1.96 7.13 -10.66
N PHE A 269 3.15 7.68 -10.40
CA PHE A 269 3.31 9.08 -10.04
C PHE A 269 3.25 9.95 -11.31
N ILE A 270 2.44 11.01 -11.29
CA ILE A 270 2.38 11.99 -12.38
C ILE A 270 2.51 13.41 -11.79
N PRO A 271 3.59 14.15 -12.09
CA PRO A 271 3.70 15.55 -11.70
C PRO A 271 2.87 16.44 -12.65
N SER A 272 2.28 17.53 -12.15
CA SER A 272 1.64 18.54 -13.01
C SER A 272 2.66 19.31 -13.86
N HIS A 273 3.90 19.45 -13.38
CA HIS A 273 5.00 20.10 -14.10
C HIS A 273 6.39 19.64 -13.63
N LYS A 274 7.43 20.04 -14.37
CA LYS A 274 8.83 19.61 -14.17
C LYS A 274 9.44 19.89 -12.79
N ASN A 275 8.95 20.90 -12.06
CA ASN A 275 9.47 21.26 -10.73
C ASN A 275 8.82 20.44 -9.59
N ILE A 276 8.12 19.36 -9.92
CA ILE A 276 7.56 18.41 -8.96
C ILE A 276 8.22 17.07 -9.20
N ARG A 277 8.76 16.49 -8.14
CA ARG A 277 9.36 15.17 -8.12
C ARG A 277 8.62 14.31 -7.11
N GLY A 278 8.61 13.01 -7.37
CA GLY A 278 8.04 12.07 -6.43
C GLY A 278 8.17 10.64 -6.89
N ARG A 279 7.90 9.75 -5.96
CA ARG A 279 7.97 8.30 -6.13
C ARG A 279 6.86 7.64 -5.33
N LEU A 280 6.31 6.57 -5.90
CA LEU A 280 5.40 5.67 -5.20
C LEU A 280 6.13 4.39 -4.81
N SER A 281 5.84 3.90 -3.61
CA SER A 281 6.24 2.58 -3.17
C SER A 281 5.19 1.99 -2.23
N LYS A 282 5.31 0.71 -1.91
CA LYS A 282 4.55 0.11 -0.81
C LYS A 282 5.23 0.46 0.51
N SER A 283 4.43 0.59 1.56
CA SER A 283 4.88 0.75 2.95
C SER A 283 4.22 -0.31 3.81
N SER A 284 4.98 -0.88 4.75
CA SER A 284 4.45 -1.81 5.76
C SER A 284 3.82 -1.10 6.96
N ASN A 285 3.96 0.23 7.08
CA ASN A 285 3.10 1.02 7.95
C ASN A 285 1.73 1.18 7.26
N PHE A 286 0.73 0.43 7.70
CA PHE A 286 -0.62 0.39 7.11
C PHE A 286 -1.72 0.55 8.18
N LYS A 287 -2.94 0.85 7.72
CA LYS A 287 -4.19 0.81 8.48
C LYS A 287 -5.07 -0.37 8.12
N HIS A 288 -4.93 -0.95 6.93
CA HIS A 288 -5.72 -2.08 6.50
C HIS A 288 -4.85 -3.17 5.87
N ARG A 289 -5.05 -4.42 6.31
CA ARG A 289 -4.39 -5.64 5.79
C ARG A 289 -2.87 -5.66 5.93
N ASN A 290 -2.09 -5.33 4.89
CA ASN A 290 -0.66 -5.59 4.85
C ASN A 290 0.19 -4.42 4.32
N TYR A 291 -0.35 -3.54 3.46
CA TYR A 291 0.43 -2.45 2.86
C TYR A 291 -0.39 -1.16 2.69
N SER A 292 0.28 -0.03 2.87
CA SER A 292 -0.22 1.27 2.42
C SER A 292 0.57 1.80 1.22
N LEU A 293 -0.02 2.76 0.52
CA LEU A 293 0.67 3.50 -0.53
C LEU A 293 1.55 4.59 0.09
N ARG A 294 2.87 4.51 -0.13
CA ARG A 294 3.81 5.57 0.22
C ARG A 294 4.01 6.51 -0.96
N LEU A 295 3.76 7.80 -0.73
CA LEU A 295 4.14 8.89 -1.63
C LEU A 295 5.32 9.65 -1.03
N GLU A 296 6.46 9.63 -1.70
CA GLU A 296 7.55 10.58 -1.50
C GLU A 296 7.36 11.73 -2.49
N TYR A 297 7.36 12.97 -2.01
CA TYR A 297 7.17 14.15 -2.86
C TYR A 297 8.15 15.27 -2.53
N ASP A 298 8.44 16.08 -3.55
CA ASP A 298 9.22 17.31 -3.47
C ASP A 298 8.60 18.27 -4.50
N ILE A 299 7.92 19.31 -4.00
CA ILE A 299 7.12 20.25 -4.79
C ILE A 299 7.70 21.65 -4.64
N LEU A 300 8.14 22.23 -5.75
CA LEU A 300 8.40 23.67 -5.88
C LEU A 300 7.23 24.33 -6.63
N ALA A 301 6.36 25.02 -5.89
CA ALA A 301 5.10 25.54 -6.39
C ALA A 301 5.25 26.91 -7.06
N ILE A 302 5.69 26.93 -8.32
CA ILE A 302 5.93 28.16 -9.10
C ILE A 302 5.08 28.28 -10.37
N GLU A 303 4.18 27.34 -10.62
CA GLU A 303 3.28 27.34 -11.76
C GLU A 303 1.82 27.54 -11.31
N ASP A 304 0.88 27.63 -12.24
CA ASP A 304 -0.55 27.80 -11.94
C ASP A 304 -1.16 26.55 -11.26
N GLU A 305 -0.68 25.35 -11.61
CA GLU A 305 -1.11 24.08 -11.00
C GLU A 305 0.10 23.31 -10.44
N ASN A 306 0.18 23.20 -9.11
CA ASN A 306 1.32 22.56 -8.43
C ASN A 306 0.86 21.29 -7.71
N ARG A 307 0.60 20.23 -8.48
CA ARG A 307 0.00 18.98 -8.00
C ARG A 307 0.89 17.77 -8.27
N ALA A 308 1.12 16.99 -7.23
CA ALA A 308 1.61 15.63 -7.29
C ALA A 308 0.42 14.67 -7.40
N TYR A 309 0.31 13.94 -8.51
CA TYR A 309 -0.79 13.02 -8.75
C TYR A 309 -0.37 11.55 -8.58
N ILE A 310 -1.27 10.76 -8.00
CA ILE A 310 -1.27 9.30 -8.03
C ILE A 310 -2.31 8.86 -9.06
N ASP A 311 -1.92 8.08 -10.07
CA ASP A 311 -2.82 7.54 -11.08
C ASP A 311 -3.61 6.33 -10.57
N LEU A 312 -4.94 6.44 -10.54
CA LEU A 312 -5.88 5.37 -10.19
C LEU A 312 -6.74 4.94 -11.38
N THR A 313 -6.50 5.46 -12.58
CA THR A 313 -7.35 5.21 -13.76
C THR A 313 -7.52 3.71 -14.04
N ASP A 314 -6.44 2.94 -13.89
CA ASP A 314 -6.41 1.49 -14.14
C ASP A 314 -7.13 0.66 -13.08
N ARG A 315 -7.45 1.25 -11.92
CA ARG A 315 -8.23 0.58 -10.86
C ARG A 315 -9.72 0.48 -11.18
N ASN A 316 -10.21 1.27 -12.14
CA ASN A 316 -11.60 1.26 -12.57
C ASN A 316 -12.60 1.40 -11.40
N ILE A 317 -12.28 2.28 -10.45
CA ILE A 317 -13.12 2.57 -9.28
C ILE A 317 -14.27 3.48 -9.75
N ILE A 318 -15.49 2.93 -9.76
CA ILE A 318 -16.69 3.61 -10.26
C ILE A 318 -17.72 3.72 -9.14
N ILE A 319 -18.06 4.97 -8.79
CA ILE A 319 -19.13 5.30 -7.87
C ILE A 319 -20.41 5.54 -8.68
N LYS A 320 -21.42 4.68 -8.49
CA LYS A 320 -22.64 4.70 -9.31
C LYS A 320 -23.68 5.71 -8.87
N TYR A 321 -23.69 6.06 -7.59
CA TYR A 321 -24.63 6.98 -6.97
C TYR A 321 -23.91 7.67 -5.80
N PRO A 322 -24.32 8.88 -5.39
CA PRO A 322 -23.64 9.65 -4.36
C PRO A 322 -23.61 8.92 -3.01
N PRO A 323 -22.42 8.63 -2.44
CA PRO A 323 -22.32 8.26 -1.03
C PRO A 323 -22.54 9.49 -0.13
N ALA A 324 -22.87 9.25 1.13
CA ALA A 324 -23.00 10.32 2.11
C ALA A 324 -21.65 11.01 2.38
N ASN A 325 -20.58 10.23 2.41
CA ASN A 325 -19.21 10.75 2.43
C ASN A 325 -18.23 9.75 1.78
N LEU A 326 -17.06 10.28 1.44
CA LEU A 326 -15.88 9.53 1.02
C LEU A 326 -14.80 9.70 2.07
N GLY A 327 -14.14 8.61 2.44
CA GLY A 327 -13.14 8.57 3.48
C GLY A 327 -11.81 7.99 3.01
N LEU A 328 -10.69 8.51 3.51
CA LEU A 328 -9.34 8.03 3.22
C LEU A 328 -8.47 8.13 4.48
N TRP A 329 -7.76 7.05 4.82
CA TRP A 329 -6.75 7.10 5.87
C TRP A 329 -5.46 7.70 5.33
N VAL A 330 -4.94 8.69 6.06
CA VAL A 330 -3.73 9.41 5.68
C VAL A 330 -2.76 9.48 6.86
N HIS A 331 -1.56 8.93 6.68
CA HIS A 331 -0.47 9.07 7.63
C HIS A 331 0.44 10.23 7.24
N SER A 332 0.78 11.07 8.21
CA SER A 332 1.83 12.07 8.03
C SER A 332 2.96 11.90 9.04
N TYR A 333 4.19 12.16 8.59
CA TYR A 333 5.37 12.21 9.45
C TYR A 333 5.73 13.63 9.91
N ALA A 334 5.10 14.65 9.31
CA ALA A 334 5.35 16.04 9.63
C ALA A 334 4.12 16.91 9.31
N TYR A 335 4.08 18.11 9.86
CA TYR A 335 3.09 19.10 9.44
C TYR A 335 3.43 19.63 8.05
N SER A 336 2.43 19.78 7.20
CA SER A 336 2.60 20.29 5.84
C SER A 336 1.45 21.24 5.47
N PRO A 337 1.71 22.34 4.75
CA PRO A 337 0.66 23.19 4.20
C PRO A 337 -0.06 22.58 2.98
N ALA A 338 0.30 21.37 2.54
CA ALA A 338 -0.26 20.76 1.35
C ALA A 338 -1.74 20.37 1.52
N THR A 339 -2.50 20.54 0.44
CA THR A 339 -3.90 20.10 0.32
C THR A 339 -3.93 18.69 -0.25
N ILE A 340 -4.71 17.80 0.37
CA ILE A 340 -4.93 16.44 -0.12
C ILE A 340 -6.33 16.37 -0.69
N GLY A 341 -6.49 15.73 -1.85
CA GLY A 341 -7.80 15.52 -2.43
C GLY A 341 -7.89 14.38 -3.44
N LEU A 342 -9.12 14.16 -3.90
CA LEU A 342 -9.49 13.15 -4.88
C LEU A 342 -9.94 13.85 -6.17
N ARG A 343 -9.61 13.28 -7.32
CA ARG A 343 -10.12 13.73 -8.61
C ARG A 343 -11.01 12.67 -9.22
N PHE A 344 -12.20 13.10 -9.61
CA PHE A 344 -13.19 12.28 -10.28
C PHE A 344 -13.37 12.76 -11.72
N LYS A 345 -13.73 11.83 -12.59
CA LYS A 345 -14.17 12.07 -13.95
C LYS A 345 -15.64 11.69 -14.08
N GLY A 346 -16.47 12.65 -14.48
CA GLY A 346 -17.90 12.42 -14.72
C GLY A 346 -18.19 11.89 -16.13
N GLN A 347 -19.48 11.71 -16.43
CA GLN A 347 -19.92 11.08 -17.69
C GLN A 347 -19.50 11.85 -18.95
N ALA A 348 -19.47 13.19 -18.90
CA ALA A 348 -19.09 14.02 -20.03
C ALA A 348 -17.55 14.25 -20.09
N GLY A 349 -16.80 13.61 -19.18
CA GLY A 349 -15.35 13.73 -19.09
C GLY A 349 -14.86 14.96 -18.33
N GLU A 350 -15.77 15.69 -17.69
CA GLU A 350 -15.48 16.76 -16.75
C GLU A 350 -14.67 16.23 -15.56
N LYS A 351 -13.72 17.06 -15.09
CA LYS A 351 -12.85 16.73 -13.95
C LYS A 351 -13.34 17.46 -12.71
N ILE A 352 -13.61 16.71 -11.66
CA ILE A 352 -14.15 17.22 -10.40
C ILE A 352 -13.12 16.94 -9.31
N GLY A 353 -12.51 17.99 -8.75
CA GLY A 353 -11.64 17.88 -7.60
C GLY A 353 -12.43 17.99 -6.31
N LEU A 354 -12.26 17.02 -5.40
CA LEU A 354 -12.79 17.05 -4.04
C LEU A 354 -11.62 17.16 -3.07
N GLU A 355 -11.64 18.20 -2.23
CA GLU A 355 -10.63 18.40 -1.19
C GLU A 355 -11.01 17.56 0.03
N LEU A 356 -10.06 16.77 0.53
CA LEU A 356 -10.18 15.99 1.76
C LEU A 356 -9.65 16.78 2.96
N SER A 357 -8.53 17.49 2.78
CA SER A 357 -7.99 18.39 3.81
C SER A 357 -7.24 19.57 3.20
N LYS A 358 -7.35 20.73 3.84
CA LYS A 358 -6.54 21.92 3.55
C LYS A 358 -5.43 22.03 4.58
N GLY A 359 -4.25 21.54 4.22
CA GLY A 359 -3.13 21.38 5.14
C GLY A 359 -3.19 20.05 5.88
N VAL A 360 -2.01 19.61 6.29
CA VAL A 360 -1.76 18.43 7.11
C VAL A 360 -1.25 18.92 8.45
N ASN A 361 -2.18 19.04 9.41
CA ASN A 361 -1.92 19.55 10.76
C ASN A 361 -1.88 18.44 11.83
N TRP A 362 -1.58 17.20 11.41
CA TRP A 362 -1.42 16.04 12.29
C TRP A 362 -0.11 15.30 11.98
N ILE A 363 0.32 14.48 12.94
CA ILE A 363 1.38 13.49 12.81
C ILE A 363 0.75 12.14 13.17
N GLY A 364 1.11 11.07 12.47
CA GLY A 364 0.43 9.79 12.59
C GLY A 364 -0.71 9.63 11.60
N TRP A 365 -1.56 8.64 11.83
CA TRP A 365 -2.74 8.35 11.02
C TRP A 365 -3.91 9.25 11.38
N ASN A 366 -4.56 9.83 10.37
CA ASN A 366 -5.81 10.54 10.50
C ASN A 366 -6.78 10.11 9.39
N TYR A 367 -8.06 10.07 9.69
CA TYR A 367 -9.09 9.71 8.73
C TYR A 367 -9.72 10.98 8.17
N LEU A 368 -9.56 11.17 6.85
CA LEU A 368 -10.07 12.34 6.16
C LEU A 368 -11.37 12.01 5.46
N GLU A 369 -12.37 12.87 5.62
CA GLU A 369 -13.67 12.70 4.98
C GLU A 369 -14.05 13.91 4.12
N THR A 370 -14.76 13.66 3.03
CA THR A 370 -15.34 14.72 2.18
C THR A 370 -16.70 14.31 1.64
N LYS A 371 -17.49 15.29 1.21
CA LYS A 371 -18.82 15.06 0.62
C LYS A 371 -18.72 15.12 -0.91
N PRO A 372 -19.13 14.07 -1.63
CA PRO A 372 -19.17 14.10 -3.08
C PRO A 372 -20.33 14.98 -3.59
N PRO A 373 -20.37 15.34 -4.89
CA PRO A 373 -21.47 16.09 -5.46
C PRO A 373 -22.80 15.34 -5.32
N GLU A 374 -23.87 16.02 -4.95
CA GLU A 374 -25.21 15.40 -4.85
C GLU A 374 -25.95 15.33 -6.20
N ASP A 375 -25.45 16.05 -7.22
CA ASP A 375 -26.05 16.07 -8.55
C ASP A 375 -25.90 14.70 -9.25
N LEU A 376 -27.01 13.97 -9.33
CA LEU A 376 -27.10 12.64 -9.94
C LEU A 376 -26.72 12.63 -11.43
N SER A 377 -26.79 13.77 -12.13
CA SER A 377 -26.43 13.84 -13.55
C SER A 377 -24.94 13.62 -13.81
N LEU A 378 -24.10 13.83 -12.78
CA LEU A 378 -22.66 13.63 -12.86
C LEU A 378 -22.27 12.15 -12.73
N TYR A 379 -23.13 11.31 -12.16
CA TYR A 379 -22.84 9.91 -11.87
C TYR A 379 -23.14 9.01 -13.07
N PRO A 380 -22.36 7.93 -13.31
CA PRO A 380 -21.33 7.40 -12.42
C PRO A 380 -20.03 8.21 -12.49
N LEU A 381 -19.40 8.41 -11.33
CA LEU A 381 -18.11 9.06 -11.20
C LEU A 381 -17.00 8.02 -11.20
N GLN A 382 -15.99 8.19 -12.05
CA GLN A 382 -14.77 7.40 -12.02
C GLN A 382 -13.71 8.13 -11.20
N LEU A 383 -13.19 7.51 -10.15
CA LEU A 383 -12.02 8.04 -9.44
C LEU A 383 -10.78 7.83 -10.31
N ASP A 384 -10.11 8.91 -10.68
CA ASP A 384 -8.93 8.82 -11.56
C ASP A 384 -7.63 9.23 -10.86
N ARG A 385 -7.67 10.09 -9.83
CA ARG A 385 -6.47 10.48 -9.08
C ARG A 385 -6.70 10.69 -7.59
N ILE A 386 -5.64 10.46 -6.82
CA ILE A 386 -5.38 11.20 -5.58
C ILE A 386 -4.39 12.30 -5.93
N TYR A 387 -4.55 13.50 -5.38
CA TYR A 387 -3.63 14.61 -5.56
C TYR A 387 -3.17 15.21 -4.24
N LEU A 388 -1.92 15.65 -4.25
CA LEU A 388 -1.34 16.50 -3.23
C LEU A 388 -0.95 17.83 -3.87
N GLU A 389 -1.48 18.93 -3.36
CA GLU A 389 -1.37 20.27 -3.95
C GLU A 389 -0.70 21.25 -3.00
N LEU A 390 0.16 22.11 -3.54
CA LEU A 390 0.78 23.20 -2.80
C LEU A 390 0.42 24.55 -3.44
N SER A 391 0.12 25.56 -2.61
CA SER A 391 -0.19 26.91 -3.12
C SER A 391 1.04 27.57 -3.74
N TYR A 392 0.79 28.46 -4.72
CA TYR A 392 1.83 29.23 -5.41
C TYR A 392 2.79 29.93 -4.44
N ASN A 393 4.07 30.01 -4.86
CA ASN A 393 5.18 30.60 -4.13
C ASN A 393 5.48 29.93 -2.79
N ARG A 394 5.44 28.59 -2.78
CA ARG A 394 5.84 27.74 -1.66
C ARG A 394 6.66 26.57 -2.17
N ASP A 395 7.42 25.98 -1.27
CA ASP A 395 8.11 24.72 -1.46
C ASP A 395 7.83 23.80 -0.27
N ASP A 396 7.67 22.52 -0.55
CA ASP A 396 7.48 21.50 0.48
C ASP A 396 7.91 20.13 -0.02
N TYR A 397 8.45 19.31 0.87
CA TYR A 397 8.87 17.95 0.58
C TYR A 397 8.60 17.04 1.76
N GLY A 398 8.31 15.77 1.48
CA GLY A 398 8.04 14.83 2.56
C GLY A 398 7.49 13.50 2.09
N VAL A 399 6.91 12.80 3.06
CA VAL A 399 6.30 11.48 2.87
C VAL A 399 4.91 11.48 3.46
N ILE A 400 3.95 11.02 2.66
CA ILE A 400 2.57 10.76 3.10
C ILE A 400 2.22 9.33 2.73
N LEU A 401 1.52 8.65 3.65
CA LEU A 401 0.96 7.32 3.37
C LEU A 401 -0.54 7.43 3.19
N PHE A 402 -1.08 6.69 2.23
CA PHE A 402 -2.50 6.58 1.96
C PHE A 402 -2.94 5.13 2.13
N ASP A 403 -4.05 4.92 2.81
CA ASP A 403 -4.63 3.60 2.98
C ASP A 403 -6.16 3.66 3.04
N LYS A 404 -6.80 2.54 2.70
CA LYS A 404 -8.23 2.24 2.86
C LYS A 404 -9.13 3.42 2.47
N LEU A 405 -9.26 3.61 1.17
CA LEU A 405 -10.25 4.51 0.58
C LEU A 405 -11.63 3.84 0.64
N GLU A 406 -12.62 4.54 1.19
CA GLU A 406 -13.98 4.03 1.38
C GLU A 406 -15.07 5.03 0.98
N ALA A 407 -16.23 4.50 0.60
CA ALA A 407 -17.47 5.24 0.38
C ALA A 407 -18.51 4.79 1.40
N ASN A 408 -19.11 5.74 2.11
CA ASN A 408 -20.09 5.43 3.15
C ASN A 408 -21.49 5.85 2.70
N TYR A 409 -22.43 4.89 2.72
CA TYR A 409 -23.82 5.07 2.34
C TYR A 409 -24.73 4.95 3.57
N PRO A 410 -25.77 5.78 3.71
CA PRO A 410 -26.64 5.73 4.88
C PRO A 410 -27.40 4.39 4.97
N LYS A 411 -27.42 3.75 6.15
CA LYS A 411 -28.05 2.43 6.38
C LYS A 411 -29.55 2.41 6.11
N ASP A 412 -30.24 3.56 6.13
CA ASP A 412 -31.68 3.64 5.81
C ASP A 412 -32.02 3.21 4.36
N SER A 413 -31.03 3.05 3.50
CA SER A 413 -31.18 2.44 2.17
C SER A 413 -31.26 0.90 2.18
N ILE A 414 -31.09 0.24 3.35
CA ILE A 414 -31.08 -1.23 3.51
C ILE A 414 -31.96 -1.66 4.69
N LYS A 415 -33.27 -1.34 4.67
CA LYS A 415 -34.25 -2.09 5.49
C LYS A 415 -34.63 -3.45 4.89
N THR A 416 -34.17 -3.74 3.68
CA THR A 416 -34.31 -5.05 3.04
C THR A 416 -32.98 -5.76 3.07
N LYS A 417 -32.85 -6.82 3.88
CA LYS A 417 -31.75 -7.82 3.80
C LYS A 417 -31.66 -8.51 2.42
N GLU A 418 -32.56 -8.18 1.49
CA GLU A 418 -32.63 -8.75 0.15
C GLU A 418 -31.71 -7.97 -0.80
N LYS A 419 -30.58 -8.58 -1.17
CA LYS A 419 -29.72 -8.07 -2.24
C LYS A 419 -30.21 -8.66 -3.56
N PHE A 420 -30.35 -7.85 -4.59
CA PHE A 420 -30.71 -8.31 -5.93
C PHE A 420 -29.58 -8.04 -6.92
N SER A 421 -29.48 -8.89 -7.93
CA SER A 421 -28.67 -8.66 -9.12
C SER A 421 -29.53 -8.90 -10.36
N PHE A 422 -29.13 -8.35 -11.50
CA PHE A 422 -29.84 -8.53 -12.76
C PHE A 422 -29.00 -9.38 -13.71
N TYR A 423 -29.65 -10.27 -14.44
CA TYR A 423 -29.02 -11.10 -15.47
C TYR A 423 -29.76 -10.96 -16.79
N ILE A 424 -29.01 -10.71 -17.88
CA ILE A 424 -29.55 -10.72 -19.23
C ILE A 424 -29.42 -12.14 -19.76
N VAL A 425 -30.54 -12.77 -20.10
CA VAL A 425 -30.59 -14.15 -20.61
C VAL A 425 -29.83 -14.23 -21.94
N GLU A 426 -28.86 -15.14 -22.01
CA GLU A 426 -28.06 -15.39 -23.21
C GLU A 426 -28.68 -16.51 -24.07
N LYS A 427 -28.26 -16.59 -25.34
CA LYS A 427 -28.77 -17.60 -26.27
C LYS A 427 -28.48 -19.03 -25.76
N GLY A 428 -29.53 -19.81 -25.55
CA GLY A 428 -29.43 -21.20 -25.10
C GLY A 428 -29.37 -21.38 -23.58
N ASP A 429 -29.60 -20.31 -22.82
CA ASP A 429 -29.81 -20.39 -21.39
C ASP A 429 -31.11 -21.10 -21.01
N THR A 430 -31.08 -21.76 -19.86
CA THR A 430 -32.25 -22.32 -19.18
C THR A 430 -32.22 -21.86 -17.73
N LEU A 431 -33.37 -21.84 -17.04
CA LEU A 431 -33.41 -21.47 -15.61
C LEU A 431 -32.52 -22.38 -14.76
N ASN A 432 -32.32 -23.64 -15.19
CA ASN A 432 -31.36 -24.54 -14.53
C ASN A 432 -29.91 -24.07 -14.69
N LYS A 433 -29.50 -23.67 -15.90
CA LYS A 433 -28.15 -23.15 -16.15
C LYS A 433 -27.91 -21.84 -15.39
N ILE A 434 -28.89 -20.95 -15.39
CA ILE A 434 -28.83 -19.67 -14.69
C ILE A 434 -28.79 -19.90 -13.17
N SER A 435 -29.65 -20.77 -12.64
CA SER A 435 -29.63 -21.14 -11.22
C SER A 435 -28.29 -21.77 -10.82
N MET A 436 -27.72 -22.63 -11.66
CA MET A 436 -26.41 -23.23 -11.42
C MET A 436 -25.29 -22.17 -11.43
N LYS A 437 -25.33 -21.21 -12.37
CA LYS A 437 -24.36 -20.11 -12.52
C LYS A 437 -24.34 -19.19 -11.29
N TYR A 438 -25.51 -18.84 -10.74
CA TYR A 438 -25.62 -17.84 -9.67
C TYR A 438 -25.68 -18.43 -8.26
N TYR A 439 -26.20 -19.65 -8.10
CA TYR A 439 -26.39 -20.27 -6.78
C TYR A 439 -25.59 -21.57 -6.58
N GLY A 440 -24.82 -22.02 -7.58
CA GLY A 440 -24.13 -23.31 -7.54
C GLY A 440 -25.07 -24.53 -7.52
N THR A 441 -26.37 -24.33 -7.74
CA THR A 441 -27.37 -25.40 -7.68
C THR A 441 -28.53 -25.16 -8.64
N THR A 442 -29.08 -26.23 -9.21
CA THR A 442 -30.33 -26.19 -10.00
C THR A 442 -31.59 -26.10 -9.13
N LYS A 443 -31.48 -26.37 -7.81
CA LYS A 443 -32.61 -26.41 -6.88
C LYS A 443 -33.24 -25.04 -6.62
N LYS A 444 -32.52 -23.94 -6.87
CA LYS A 444 -33.02 -22.57 -6.70
C LYS A 444 -33.75 -22.01 -7.93
N LYS A 445 -34.05 -22.83 -8.93
CA LYS A 445 -34.89 -22.45 -10.09
C LYS A 445 -36.25 -21.86 -9.68
N ASN A 446 -36.90 -22.40 -8.65
CA ASN A 446 -38.20 -21.91 -8.18
C ASN A 446 -38.12 -20.48 -7.60
N VAL A 447 -36.95 -20.09 -7.07
CA VAL A 447 -36.71 -18.73 -6.59
C VAL A 447 -36.66 -17.78 -7.79
N LEU A 448 -35.97 -18.17 -8.88
CA LEU A 448 -35.96 -17.40 -10.12
C LEU A 448 -37.36 -17.26 -10.71
N ILE A 449 -38.15 -18.33 -10.71
CA ILE A 449 -39.54 -18.32 -11.17
C ILE A 449 -40.37 -17.29 -10.39
N LYS A 450 -40.31 -17.36 -9.05
CA LYS A 450 -41.08 -16.49 -8.16
C LYS A 450 -40.74 -15.01 -8.33
N TYR A 451 -39.46 -14.65 -8.37
CA TYR A 451 -39.02 -13.25 -8.43
C TYR A 451 -39.11 -12.62 -9.82
N ASN A 452 -39.31 -13.43 -10.86
CA ASN A 452 -39.38 -12.96 -12.25
C ASN A 452 -40.75 -13.12 -12.88
N GLU A 453 -41.75 -13.55 -12.09
CA GLU A 453 -43.13 -13.73 -12.54
C GLU A 453 -43.21 -14.59 -13.83
N ILE A 454 -42.38 -15.64 -13.90
CA ILE A 454 -42.34 -16.60 -15.01
C ILE A 454 -42.88 -17.95 -14.56
N GLU A 455 -43.37 -18.78 -15.47
CA GLU A 455 -43.91 -20.10 -15.14
C GLU A 455 -42.93 -21.23 -15.47
N SER A 456 -42.13 -21.05 -16.53
CA SER A 456 -41.23 -22.10 -17.02
C SER A 456 -40.04 -21.57 -17.84
N ASP A 457 -39.19 -22.51 -18.28
CA ASP A 457 -38.07 -22.22 -19.20
C ASP A 457 -38.53 -21.69 -20.58
N LYS A 458 -39.83 -21.76 -20.89
CA LYS A 458 -40.38 -21.21 -22.14
C LYS A 458 -40.61 -19.70 -22.07
N ASP A 459 -40.64 -19.15 -20.86
CA ASP A 459 -40.90 -17.73 -20.62
C ASP A 459 -39.61 -16.91 -20.55
N ILE A 460 -38.46 -17.55 -20.80
CA ILE A 460 -37.16 -16.90 -20.96
C ILE A 460 -36.76 -16.92 -22.43
N TRP A 461 -36.32 -15.77 -22.93
CA TRP A 461 -35.78 -15.60 -24.27
C TRP A 461 -34.52 -14.73 -24.20
N GLU A 462 -33.66 -14.84 -25.20
CA GLU A 462 -32.43 -14.05 -25.31
C GLU A 462 -32.74 -12.55 -25.17
N GLY A 463 -32.03 -11.88 -24.26
CA GLY A 463 -32.22 -10.46 -23.96
C GLY A 463 -33.24 -10.17 -22.85
N LYS A 464 -33.99 -11.15 -22.35
CA LYS A 464 -34.85 -10.96 -21.17
C LYS A 464 -33.99 -10.69 -19.93
N ILE A 465 -34.40 -9.73 -19.10
CA ILE A 465 -33.73 -9.41 -17.84
C ILE A 465 -34.39 -10.19 -16.71
N LEU A 466 -33.59 -10.93 -15.95
CA LEU A 466 -34.00 -11.64 -14.76
C LEU A 466 -33.44 -10.98 -13.50
N VAL A 467 -34.31 -10.78 -12.51
CA VAL A 467 -33.98 -10.49 -11.11
C VAL A 467 -33.46 -11.75 -10.44
N ILE A 468 -32.23 -11.68 -9.94
CA ILE A 468 -31.53 -12.74 -9.23
C ILE A 468 -31.33 -12.28 -7.78
N PRO A 469 -32.18 -12.74 -6.84
CA PRO A 469 -31.93 -12.57 -5.41
C PRO A 469 -30.57 -13.16 -5.02
N LYS A 470 -29.80 -12.51 -4.15
CA LYS A 470 -28.51 -12.99 -3.65
C LYS A 470 -28.64 -13.59 -2.27
#